data_AF-A0A261A926-F1
#
_entry.id   AF-A0A261A926-F1
#
_cell.length_a   1.000
_cell.length_b   1.000
_cell.length_c   1.000
_cell.angle_alpha   90.00
_cell.angle_beta   90.00
_cell.angle_gamma   90.00
#
_symmetry.space_group_name_H-M   'P 1'
#
loop_
_entity.id
_entity.type
_entity.pdbx_description
1 polymer ?
#
loop_
_entity_poly.entity_id
_entity_poly.type
_entity_poly.pdbx_seq_one_letter_code
_entity_poly.pdbx_strand_id
1 'polypeptide(L)'
;MERSSRQESEKSTPLFGSSLLNREWELVTVSEMCRRLSLDQELELPIPDGANTSQILDELMIRQVMDILPPRAEGYPWVNIYNSEKHGFSLATMYRKMAEFDEDLSPVLLIIRDTKEHVFGAVVSSAIRPSDHFFGTGDSCLLWRFTGEVPHTRELRQYNWTGDNQYFVNAAKDCLSIGAGSGRYGLWFDADLNHGRSQKCETFDNEPLCGENEDFIIQFVEAYGFRM
;
A
#
# COMPACT_ATOMS: atom_id res chain seq x y z
N MET A 1 -15.57 -73.47 12.51
CA MET A 1 -14.26 -73.16 11.89
C MET A 1 -14.50 -72.10 10.85
N GLU A 2 -14.49 -70.85 11.30
CA GLU A 2 -14.59 -69.64 10.47
C GLU A 2 -13.20 -69.16 10.06
N ARG A 3 -13.06 -68.76 8.80
CA ARG A 3 -12.10 -67.79 8.23
C ARG A 3 -12.70 -67.37 6.88
N SER A 4 -12.68 -66.14 6.38
CA SER A 4 -12.31 -64.82 6.88
C SER A 4 -12.59 -63.89 5.69
N SER A 5 -13.68 -63.13 5.72
CA SER A 5 -13.92 -62.03 4.76
C SER A 5 -13.22 -60.78 5.30
N ARG A 6 -12.26 -60.23 4.55
CA ARG A 6 -11.61 -58.96 4.89
C ARG A 6 -12.60 -57.82 4.62
N GLN A 7 -12.95 -57.07 5.67
CA GLN A 7 -13.50 -55.72 5.56
C GLN A 7 -12.31 -54.75 5.71
N GLU A 8 -12.04 -53.96 4.67
CA GLU A 8 -11.17 -52.79 4.76
C GLU A 8 -11.95 -51.69 5.50
N SER A 9 -11.56 -51.40 6.75
CA SER A 9 -12.03 -50.22 7.46
C SER A 9 -11.14 -49.03 7.07
N GLU A 10 -11.73 -48.03 6.42
CA GLU A 10 -11.14 -46.71 6.24
C GLU A 10 -10.66 -46.16 7.58
N LYS A 11 -9.36 -45.90 7.69
CA LYS A 11 -8.80 -45.15 8.82
C LYS A 11 -9.08 -43.68 8.57
N SER A 12 -10.02 -43.11 9.32
CA SER A 12 -10.17 -41.67 9.46
C SER A 12 -8.93 -41.10 10.15
N THR A 13 -8.07 -40.45 9.37
CA THR A 13 -7.03 -39.58 9.91
C THR A 13 -7.72 -38.41 10.61
N PRO A 14 -7.44 -38.11 11.89
CA PRO A 14 -8.07 -36.99 12.55
C PRO A 14 -7.48 -35.70 11.95
N LEU A 15 -8.27 -35.02 11.13
CA LEU A 15 -7.90 -33.79 10.42
C LEU A 15 -7.83 -32.57 11.36
N PHE A 16 -8.24 -32.73 12.61
CA PHE A 16 -8.17 -31.70 13.62
C PHE A 16 -7.49 -32.25 14.86
N GLY A 17 -6.19 -31.97 14.98
CA GLY A 17 -5.50 -31.97 16.25
C GLY A 17 -6.20 -30.98 17.18
N SER A 18 -6.66 -31.48 18.31
CA SER A 18 -7.23 -30.69 19.40
C SER A 18 -6.18 -29.75 19.96
N SER A 19 -6.16 -28.50 19.51
CA SER A 19 -5.58 -27.36 20.22
C SER A 19 -6.02 -26.06 19.53
N LEU A 20 -6.32 -25.05 20.34
CA LEU A 20 -6.55 -23.64 19.99
C LEU A 20 -8.00 -23.25 19.67
N LEU A 21 -8.82 -23.26 20.71
CA LEU A 21 -9.76 -22.17 20.98
C LEU A 21 -8.97 -20.84 20.98
N ASN A 22 -8.76 -20.26 19.80
CA ASN A 22 -8.40 -18.85 19.54
C ASN A 22 -8.19 -18.64 18.02
N ARG A 23 -9.23 -18.91 17.22
CA ARG A 23 -9.31 -18.32 15.88
C ARG A 23 -10.17 -17.09 15.97
N GLU A 24 -9.52 -15.97 16.29
CA GLU A 24 -10.03 -14.65 16.00
C GLU A 24 -10.32 -14.61 14.48
N TRP A 25 -11.48 -14.10 14.09
CA TRP A 25 -11.77 -13.87 12.68
C TRP A 25 -10.84 -12.75 12.20
N GLU A 26 -10.01 -13.05 11.20
CA GLU A 26 -9.08 -12.11 10.61
C GLU A 26 -9.54 -11.78 9.18
N LEU A 27 -9.57 -10.49 8.84
CA LEU A 27 -9.79 -10.02 7.47
C LEU A 27 -8.51 -10.27 6.67
N VAL A 28 -8.60 -11.12 5.65
CA VAL A 28 -7.48 -11.46 4.77
C VAL A 28 -7.83 -11.15 3.32
N THR A 29 -6.82 -10.80 2.53
CA THR A 29 -7.02 -10.51 1.11
C THR A 29 -7.48 -11.74 0.34
N VAL A 30 -8.10 -11.52 -0.83
CA VAL A 30 -8.50 -12.64 -1.71
C VAL A 30 -7.27 -13.43 -2.14
N SER A 31 -6.18 -12.75 -2.47
CA SER A 31 -4.90 -13.38 -2.82
C SER A 31 -4.35 -14.26 -1.69
N GLU A 32 -4.39 -13.78 -0.44
CA GLU A 32 -3.95 -14.57 0.72
C GLU A 32 -4.87 -15.77 0.98
N MET A 33 -6.18 -15.64 0.72
CA MET A 33 -7.13 -16.75 0.80
C MET A 33 -6.86 -17.81 -0.30
N CYS A 34 -6.65 -17.38 -1.54
CA CYS A 34 -6.28 -18.27 -2.65
C CYS A 34 -4.98 -19.03 -2.36
N ARG A 35 -3.96 -18.34 -1.82
CA ARG A 35 -2.70 -18.94 -1.37
C ARG A 35 -2.93 -20.01 -0.30
N ARG A 36 -3.74 -19.70 0.73
CA ARG A 36 -4.04 -20.64 1.83
C ARG A 36 -4.83 -21.87 1.39
N LEU A 37 -5.68 -21.71 0.38
CA LEU A 37 -6.56 -22.77 -0.12
C LEU A 37 -5.98 -23.55 -1.31
N SER A 38 -4.78 -23.21 -1.79
CA SER A 38 -4.16 -23.84 -2.97
C SER A 38 -5.10 -23.83 -4.19
N LEU A 39 -5.84 -22.72 -4.36
CA LEU A 39 -6.72 -22.55 -5.50
C LEU A 39 -5.86 -22.24 -6.75
N ASP A 40 -5.80 -23.19 -7.68
CA ASP A 40 -5.04 -23.09 -8.96
C ASP A 40 -5.63 -22.08 -9.97
N GLN A 41 -6.76 -21.44 -9.62
CA GLN A 41 -7.34 -20.40 -10.44
C GLN A 41 -6.74 -19.06 -9.98
N GLU A 42 -5.81 -18.51 -10.76
CA GLU A 42 -5.49 -17.08 -10.74
C GLU A 42 -6.80 -16.34 -10.97
N LEU A 43 -7.49 -16.03 -9.87
CA LEU A 43 -8.70 -15.23 -9.88
C LEU A 43 -8.22 -13.82 -10.23
N GLU A 44 -8.08 -13.53 -11.53
CA GLU A 44 -7.77 -12.17 -11.97
C GLU A 44 -8.91 -11.28 -11.51
N LEU A 45 -8.67 -10.56 -10.41
CA LEU A 45 -9.64 -9.59 -9.92
C LEU A 45 -9.81 -8.52 -11.01
N PRO A 46 -11.06 -8.17 -11.35
CA PRO A 46 -11.29 -7.08 -12.29
C PRO A 46 -10.68 -5.81 -11.72
N ILE A 47 -10.12 -4.98 -12.60
CA ILE A 47 -9.56 -3.68 -12.21
C ILE A 47 -10.70 -2.83 -11.63
N PRO A 48 -10.58 -2.31 -10.40
CA PRO A 48 -11.60 -1.47 -9.79
C PRO A 48 -11.86 -0.23 -10.62
N ASP A 49 -13.12 0.20 -10.60
CA ASP A 49 -13.53 1.45 -11.22
C ASP A 49 -12.69 2.61 -10.66
N GLY A 50 -12.18 3.45 -11.56
CA GLY A 50 -11.37 4.62 -11.23
C GLY A 50 -9.86 4.37 -11.20
N ALA A 51 -9.39 3.12 -11.06
CA ALA A 51 -7.95 2.84 -11.05
C ALA A 51 -7.27 3.18 -12.39
N ASN A 52 -7.99 2.96 -13.50
CA ASN A 52 -7.58 3.32 -14.87
C ASN A 52 -7.55 4.84 -15.15
N THR A 53 -7.92 5.68 -14.18
CA THR A 53 -7.84 7.14 -14.33
C THR A 53 -6.46 7.71 -14.01
N SER A 54 -5.55 6.90 -13.46
CA SER A 54 -4.18 7.31 -13.20
C SER A 54 -3.45 7.60 -14.50
N GLN A 55 -2.72 8.71 -14.53
CA GLN A 55 -1.80 9.02 -15.65
C GLN A 55 -0.39 8.43 -15.43
N ILE A 56 -0.12 7.97 -14.21
CA ILE A 56 1.19 7.46 -13.79
C ILE A 56 1.24 5.94 -13.93
N LEU A 57 0.17 5.24 -13.55
CA LEU A 57 0.12 3.79 -13.50
C LEU A 57 -0.49 3.20 -14.78
N ASP A 58 0.24 2.27 -15.40
CA ASP A 58 -0.29 1.40 -16.45
C ASP A 58 -1.08 0.24 -15.83
N GLU A 59 -1.85 -0.48 -16.64
CA GLU A 59 -2.68 -1.63 -16.21
C GLU A 59 -1.89 -2.69 -15.40
N LEU A 60 -0.67 -3.03 -15.83
CA LEU A 60 0.19 -3.98 -15.11
C LEU A 60 0.68 -3.43 -13.76
N MET A 61 0.89 -2.13 -13.67
CA MET A 61 1.29 -1.47 -12.42
C MET A 61 0.10 -1.42 -11.45
N ILE A 62 -1.10 -1.11 -11.96
CA ILE A 62 -2.33 -1.12 -11.17
C ILE A 62 -2.53 -2.49 -10.53
N ARG A 63 -2.37 -3.57 -11.30
CA ARG A 63 -2.48 -4.95 -10.79
C ARG A 63 -1.52 -5.21 -9.63
N GLN A 64 -0.25 -4.86 -9.78
CA GLN A 64 0.73 -5.01 -8.69
C GLN A 64 0.43 -4.11 -7.49
N VAL A 65 -0.11 -2.91 -7.71
CA VAL A 65 -0.50 -2.01 -6.61
C VAL A 65 -1.70 -2.58 -5.84
N MET A 66 -2.65 -3.24 -6.52
CA MET A 66 -3.78 -3.89 -5.84
C MET A 66 -3.33 -4.96 -4.84
N ASP A 67 -2.25 -5.69 -5.15
CA ASP A 67 -1.72 -6.74 -4.27
C ASP A 67 -1.13 -6.21 -2.96
N ILE A 68 -0.75 -4.93 -2.90
CA ILE A 68 -0.18 -4.29 -1.71
C ILE A 68 -1.19 -3.48 -0.91
N LEU A 69 -2.43 -3.36 -1.40
CA LEU A 69 -3.44 -2.60 -0.68
C LEU A 69 -3.85 -3.33 0.61
N PRO A 70 -4.14 -2.58 1.69
CA PRO A 70 -4.70 -3.17 2.90
C PRO A 70 -5.99 -3.94 2.58
N PRO A 71 -6.30 -5.07 3.26
CA PRO A 71 -7.47 -5.89 2.96
C PRO A 71 -8.79 -5.13 2.95
N ARG A 72 -8.90 -4.07 3.76
CA ARG A 72 -10.06 -3.19 3.84
C ARG A 72 -10.29 -2.30 2.61
N ALA A 73 -9.29 -2.12 1.76
CA ALA A 73 -9.37 -1.35 0.52
C ALA A 73 -9.58 -2.24 -0.72
N GLU A 74 -9.38 -3.54 -0.60
CA GLU A 74 -9.50 -4.48 -1.71
C GLU A 74 -10.95 -4.56 -2.21
N GLY A 75 -11.14 -4.50 -3.52
CA GLY A 75 -12.46 -4.56 -4.16
C GLY A 75 -13.26 -3.25 -4.16
N TYR A 76 -12.81 -2.21 -3.46
CA TYR A 76 -13.45 -0.89 -3.48
C TYR A 76 -12.99 -0.03 -4.67
N PRO A 77 -13.87 0.81 -5.22
CA PRO A 77 -13.51 1.70 -6.32
C PRO A 77 -12.52 2.76 -5.86
N TRP A 78 -11.57 3.08 -6.75
CA TRP A 78 -10.54 4.09 -6.49
C TRP A 78 -11.10 5.47 -6.80
N VAL A 79 -11.08 6.36 -5.81
CA VAL A 79 -11.53 7.74 -5.93
C VAL A 79 -10.31 8.65 -6.01
N ASN A 80 -10.13 9.35 -7.13
CA ASN A 80 -9.07 10.36 -7.24
C ASN A 80 -9.40 11.56 -6.33
N ILE A 81 -8.68 11.69 -5.22
CA ILE A 81 -8.81 12.79 -4.26
C ILE A 81 -7.99 13.99 -4.76
N TYR A 82 -6.77 13.71 -5.20
CA TYR A 82 -5.84 14.74 -5.65
C TYR A 82 -5.02 14.26 -6.86
N ASN A 83 -4.75 15.18 -7.78
CA ASN A 83 -3.92 14.99 -8.95
C ASN A 83 -3.26 16.34 -9.25
N SER A 84 -1.92 16.37 -9.29
CA SER A 84 -1.15 17.61 -9.43
C SER A 84 -1.35 18.32 -10.77
N GLU A 85 -1.69 17.59 -11.83
CA GLU A 85 -2.00 18.16 -13.15
C GLU A 85 -3.34 18.92 -13.12
N LYS A 86 -4.36 18.38 -12.44
CA LYS A 86 -5.69 19.00 -12.33
C LYS A 86 -5.79 20.07 -11.25
N HIS A 87 -5.10 19.87 -10.12
CA HIS A 87 -5.24 20.70 -8.92
C HIS A 87 -4.04 21.62 -8.67
N GLY A 88 -2.97 21.50 -9.46
CA GLY A 88 -1.72 22.25 -9.30
C GLY A 88 -0.85 21.72 -8.16
N PHE A 89 0.43 22.10 -8.17
CA PHE A 89 1.44 21.66 -7.20
C PHE A 89 1.38 22.48 -5.92
N SER A 90 0.59 22.02 -4.94
CA SER A 90 0.49 22.65 -3.62
C SER A 90 -0.01 21.65 -2.59
N LEU A 91 0.80 21.43 -1.55
CA LEU A 91 0.49 20.55 -0.44
C LEU A 91 -0.77 21.04 0.32
N ALA A 92 -0.92 22.37 0.45
CA ALA A 92 -2.10 22.96 1.05
C ALA A 92 -3.39 22.64 0.26
N THR A 93 -3.31 22.56 -1.08
CA THR A 93 -4.45 22.13 -1.91
C THR A 93 -4.75 20.65 -1.72
N MET A 94 -3.72 19.81 -1.63
CA MET A 94 -3.89 18.38 -1.31
C MET A 94 -4.60 18.18 0.03
N TYR A 95 -4.19 18.90 1.09
CA TYR A 95 -4.87 18.82 2.39
C TYR A 95 -6.32 19.29 2.37
N ARG A 96 -6.65 20.34 1.61
CA ARG A 96 -8.06 20.75 1.44
C ARG A 96 -8.87 19.65 0.77
N LYS A 97 -8.32 19.03 -0.29
CA LYS A 97 -8.98 17.92 -1.01
C LYS A 97 -9.18 16.70 -0.13
N MET A 98 -8.19 16.37 0.71
CA MET A 98 -8.31 15.27 1.68
C MET A 98 -9.30 15.57 2.81
N ALA A 99 -9.46 16.83 3.21
CA ALA A 99 -10.49 17.22 4.19
C ALA A 99 -11.91 17.20 3.61
N GLU A 100 -12.07 17.43 2.29
CA GLU A 100 -13.34 17.30 1.56
C GLU A 100 -13.75 15.82 1.34
N PHE A 101 -12.81 14.88 1.48
CA PHE A 101 -13.07 13.45 1.36
C PHE A 101 -13.66 12.92 2.67
N ASP A 102 -14.96 12.65 2.68
CA ASP A 102 -15.79 12.30 3.86
C ASP A 102 -15.60 10.85 4.35
N GLU A 103 -14.39 10.31 4.20
CA GLU A 103 -14.06 8.93 4.62
C GLU A 103 -12.76 8.91 5.42
N ASP A 104 -12.86 9.36 6.66
CA ASP A 104 -11.70 9.54 7.55
C ASP A 104 -10.88 8.27 7.79
N LEU A 105 -11.54 7.12 7.81
CA LEU A 105 -10.90 5.82 8.01
C LEU A 105 -10.41 5.19 6.72
N SER A 106 -10.69 5.74 5.54
CA SER A 106 -10.25 5.16 4.28
C SER A 106 -8.73 5.34 4.09
N PRO A 107 -7.99 4.28 3.69
CA PRO A 107 -6.57 4.41 3.41
C PRO A 107 -6.40 5.28 2.17
N VAL A 108 -5.25 5.94 2.09
CA VAL A 108 -4.91 6.75 0.92
C VAL A 108 -3.69 6.15 0.26
N LEU A 109 -3.81 5.85 -1.03
CA LEU A 109 -2.71 5.50 -1.90
C LEU A 109 -2.14 6.78 -2.49
N LEU A 110 -0.89 7.07 -2.15
CA LEU A 110 -0.09 8.12 -2.76
C LEU A 110 0.79 7.53 -3.86
N ILE A 111 0.73 8.13 -5.04
CA ILE A 111 1.51 7.75 -6.21
C ILE A 111 2.31 8.97 -6.66
N ILE A 112 3.61 8.80 -6.80
CA ILE A 112 4.54 9.84 -7.21
C ILE A 112 5.34 9.33 -8.40
N ARG A 113 5.46 10.18 -9.42
CA ARG A 113 6.42 10.01 -10.52
C ARG A 113 7.40 11.16 -10.47
N ASP A 114 8.68 10.84 -10.43
CA ASP A 114 9.74 11.85 -10.49
C ASP A 114 10.08 12.21 -11.96
N THR A 115 10.86 13.28 -12.14
CA THR A 115 11.36 13.70 -13.47
C THR A 115 12.35 12.71 -14.12
N LYS A 116 12.78 11.68 -13.40
CA LYS A 116 13.67 10.61 -13.86
C LYS A 116 12.90 9.32 -14.15
N GLU A 117 11.57 9.39 -14.23
CA GLU A 117 10.69 8.27 -14.59
C GLU A 117 10.57 7.15 -13.53
N HIS A 118 11.04 7.39 -12.30
CA HIS A 118 10.80 6.49 -11.18
C HIS A 118 9.38 6.67 -10.67
N VAL A 119 8.69 5.55 -10.43
CA VAL A 119 7.34 5.52 -9.87
C VAL A 119 7.39 4.85 -8.49
N PHE A 120 6.96 5.59 -7.48
CA PHE A 120 6.99 5.15 -6.09
C PHE A 120 5.92 5.88 -5.29
N GLY A 121 5.75 5.50 -4.03
CA GLY A 121 4.75 6.12 -3.20
C GLY A 121 4.61 5.48 -1.84
N ALA A 122 3.43 5.69 -1.28
CA ALA A 122 3.07 5.18 0.03
C ALA A 122 1.60 4.78 0.05
N VAL A 123 1.26 3.83 0.92
CA VAL A 123 -0.09 3.68 1.41
C VAL A 123 -0.11 4.21 2.83
N VAL A 124 -1.08 5.06 3.14
CA VAL A 124 -1.29 5.59 4.49
C VAL A 124 -2.65 5.14 5.02
N SER A 125 -2.75 4.98 6.33
CA SER A 125 -3.95 4.40 6.95
C SER A 125 -5.21 5.28 6.88
N SER A 126 -5.08 6.59 6.67
CA SER A 126 -6.18 7.54 6.72
C SER A 126 -5.90 8.77 5.86
N ALA A 127 -6.94 9.58 5.62
CA ALA A 127 -6.80 10.88 4.96
C ALA A 127 -5.73 11.75 5.65
N ILE A 128 -4.83 12.35 4.85
CA ILE A 128 -3.69 13.10 5.40
C ILE A 128 -4.15 14.51 5.73
N ARG A 129 -4.18 14.79 7.04
CA ARG A 129 -4.55 16.09 7.59
C ARG A 129 -3.38 16.66 8.39
N PRO A 130 -3.14 17.98 8.34
CA PRO A 130 -2.09 18.59 9.15
C PRO A 130 -2.25 18.27 10.63
N SER A 131 -1.16 17.85 11.28
CA SER A 131 -1.13 17.42 12.68
C SER A 131 0.24 17.71 13.29
N ASP A 132 0.26 18.09 14.58
CA ASP A 132 1.50 18.28 15.35
C ASP A 132 2.15 16.95 15.76
N HIS A 133 1.44 15.84 15.59
CA HIS A 133 1.88 14.50 15.96
C HIS A 133 1.85 13.55 14.77
N PHE A 134 2.75 12.57 14.82
CA PHE A 134 2.72 11.44 13.90
C PHE A 134 1.41 10.68 14.06
N PHE A 135 0.80 10.30 12.94
CA PHE A 135 -0.39 9.47 12.90
C PHE A 135 -0.21 8.33 11.91
N GLY A 136 -1.06 7.32 12.07
CA GLY A 136 -1.12 6.16 11.20
C GLY A 136 -1.05 4.84 11.95
N THR A 137 -1.36 3.75 11.26
CA THR A 137 -1.29 2.39 11.79
C THR A 137 -0.31 1.53 10.99
N GLY A 138 0.47 0.70 11.68
CA GLY A 138 1.52 -0.11 11.04
C GLY A 138 1.00 -1.28 10.19
N ASP A 139 -0.27 -1.65 10.33
CA ASP A 139 -0.93 -2.67 9.50
C ASP A 139 -1.37 -2.16 8.13
N SER A 140 -1.54 -0.83 7.99
CA SER A 140 -2.02 -0.18 6.77
C SER A 140 -0.99 0.74 6.12
N CYS A 141 0.01 1.22 6.88
CA CYS A 141 1.03 2.11 6.36
C CYS A 141 2.21 1.32 5.78
N LEU A 142 2.56 1.61 4.54
CA LEU A 142 3.75 1.04 3.88
C LEU A 142 4.31 2.01 2.83
N LEU A 143 5.57 1.80 2.48
CA LEU A 143 6.20 2.46 1.34
C LEU A 143 6.34 1.46 0.20
N TRP A 144 6.34 1.94 -1.03
CA TRP A 144 6.52 1.07 -2.19
C TRP A 144 7.22 1.81 -3.34
N ARG A 145 7.87 1.04 -4.21
CA ARG A 145 8.50 1.54 -5.44
C ARG A 145 8.42 0.50 -6.54
N PHE A 146 8.39 0.95 -7.78
CA PHE A 146 8.67 0.09 -8.94
C PHE A 146 10.17 0.06 -9.23
N THR A 147 10.69 -1.14 -9.46
CA THR A 147 12.05 -1.37 -9.93
C THR A 147 12.02 -1.93 -11.34
N GLY A 148 12.82 -1.39 -12.25
CA GLY A 148 12.90 -1.82 -13.65
C GLY A 148 12.98 -0.65 -14.63
N GLU A 149 13.83 -0.79 -15.65
CA GLU A 149 14.06 0.28 -16.64
C GLU A 149 12.94 0.36 -17.70
N VAL A 150 12.25 -0.75 -17.96
CA VAL A 150 11.23 -0.86 -19.01
C VAL A 150 9.85 -1.06 -18.36
N PRO A 151 8.78 -0.39 -18.84
CA PRO A 151 7.45 -0.46 -18.22
C PRO A 151 6.91 -1.88 -18.01
N HIS A 152 7.24 -2.82 -18.90
CA HIS A 152 6.70 -4.19 -18.87
C HIS A 152 7.49 -5.13 -17.95
N THR A 153 8.65 -4.71 -17.45
CA THR A 153 9.48 -5.46 -16.50
C THR A 153 9.53 -4.78 -15.14
N ARG A 154 8.63 -3.83 -14.89
CA ARG A 154 8.56 -3.14 -13.60
C ARG A 154 8.00 -4.11 -12.56
N GLU A 155 8.79 -4.36 -11.54
CA GLU A 155 8.39 -5.14 -10.37
C GLU A 155 8.18 -4.21 -9.18
N LEU A 156 7.05 -4.38 -8.50
CA LEU A 156 6.75 -3.63 -7.29
C LEU A 156 7.50 -4.22 -6.10
N ARG A 157 8.21 -3.35 -5.38
CA ARG A 157 8.77 -3.65 -4.05
C ARG A 157 8.02 -2.85 -2.99
N GLN A 158 7.59 -3.54 -1.95
CA GLN A 158 6.93 -2.93 -0.79
C GLN A 158 7.81 -3.04 0.46
N TYR A 159 7.65 -2.06 1.36
CA TYR A 159 8.38 -1.93 2.61
C TYR A 159 7.35 -1.72 3.73
N ASN A 160 7.08 -2.79 4.46
CA ASN A 160 6.12 -2.82 5.56
C ASN A 160 6.74 -2.28 6.85
N TRP A 161 5.89 -1.97 7.81
CA TRP A 161 6.33 -1.55 9.13
C TRP A 161 7.24 -2.58 9.80
N THR A 162 8.37 -2.14 10.33
CA THR A 162 9.38 -2.99 11.00
C THR A 162 9.00 -3.38 12.42
N GLY A 163 8.16 -2.59 13.09
CA GLY A 163 7.91 -2.70 14.53
C GLY A 163 8.79 -1.78 15.39
N ASP A 164 9.80 -1.12 14.83
CA ASP A 164 10.81 -0.39 15.61
C ASP A 164 10.28 0.92 16.24
N ASN A 165 9.45 1.66 15.50
CA ASN A 165 8.85 2.91 15.96
C ASN A 165 7.48 3.17 15.29
N GLN A 166 6.72 4.16 15.78
CA GLN A 166 5.40 4.51 15.24
C GLN A 166 5.40 5.85 14.48
N TYR A 167 6.51 6.20 13.83
CA TYR A 167 6.66 7.46 13.10
C TYR A 167 6.18 7.33 11.65
N PHE A 168 4.90 6.99 11.46
CA PHE A 168 4.33 6.65 10.17
C PHE A 168 4.12 7.84 9.25
N VAL A 169 3.27 8.81 9.64
CA VAL A 169 2.96 9.98 8.81
C VAL A 169 3.05 11.22 9.68
N ASN A 170 3.83 12.20 9.25
CA ASN A 170 3.82 13.54 9.82
C ASN A 170 3.52 14.55 8.72
N ALA A 171 2.33 15.16 8.83
CA ALA A 171 1.81 16.15 7.92
C ALA A 171 1.91 17.53 8.58
N ALA A 172 2.96 18.27 8.24
CA ALA A 172 3.11 19.66 8.64
C ALA A 172 2.49 20.58 7.59
N LYS A 173 2.36 21.87 7.90
CA LYS A 173 1.81 22.85 6.96
C LYS A 173 2.67 23.01 5.70
N ASP A 174 3.98 22.83 5.85
CA ASP A 174 5.02 23.14 4.86
C ASP A 174 5.74 21.89 4.34
N CYS A 175 5.43 20.71 4.87
CA CYS A 175 5.98 19.46 4.37
C CYS A 175 5.13 18.26 4.78
N LEU A 176 5.27 17.17 4.05
CA LEU A 176 4.72 15.87 4.40
C LEU A 176 5.85 14.86 4.45
N SER A 177 5.88 14.05 5.50
CA SER A 177 6.82 12.94 5.67
C SER A 177 6.08 11.65 5.99
N ILE A 178 6.58 10.55 5.43
CA ILE A 178 6.09 9.19 5.61
C ILE A 178 7.27 8.29 5.93
N GLY A 179 7.26 7.72 7.13
CA GLY A 179 8.35 6.97 7.73
C GLY A 179 9.45 7.89 8.22
N ALA A 180 9.89 7.71 9.46
CA ALA A 180 10.98 8.49 10.02
C ALA A 180 11.87 7.67 10.96
N GLY A 181 13.14 8.07 11.08
CA GLY A 181 14.07 7.46 12.02
C GLY A 181 15.41 8.15 11.96
N SER A 182 16.00 8.45 13.13
CA SER A 182 17.31 9.08 13.23
C SER A 182 17.49 10.34 12.36
N GLY A 183 16.43 11.16 12.21
CA GLY A 183 16.44 12.39 11.42
C GLY A 183 16.36 12.20 9.90
N ARG A 184 16.12 10.97 9.42
CA ARG A 184 15.86 10.63 8.02
C ARG A 184 14.39 10.31 7.80
N TYR A 185 13.94 10.47 6.57
CA TYR A 185 12.56 10.22 6.16
C TYR A 185 12.50 9.16 5.06
N GLY A 186 11.58 8.22 5.17
CA GLY A 186 11.34 7.20 4.14
C GLY A 186 10.90 7.85 2.83
N LEU A 187 9.96 8.78 2.95
CA LEU A 187 9.50 9.66 1.89
C LEU A 187 9.17 11.03 2.49
N TRP A 188 9.64 12.11 1.87
CA TRP A 188 9.40 13.49 2.27
C TRP A 188 9.21 14.37 1.05
N PHE A 189 8.38 15.39 1.14
CA PHE A 189 8.27 16.44 0.12
C PHE A 189 7.80 17.78 0.68
N ASP A 190 8.14 18.85 -0.06
CA ASP A 190 7.93 20.25 0.32
C ASP A 190 6.49 20.76 0.10
N ALA A 191 6.21 21.96 0.59
CA ALA A 191 4.91 22.64 0.51
C ALA A 191 4.42 22.85 -0.93
N ASP A 192 5.36 22.98 -1.86
CA ASP A 192 5.09 23.26 -3.26
C ASP A 192 5.00 21.96 -4.08
N LEU A 193 5.12 20.78 -3.46
CA LEU A 193 5.11 19.48 -4.14
C LEU A 193 6.09 19.43 -5.32
N ASN A 194 7.25 20.07 -5.17
CA ASN A 194 8.26 20.20 -6.22
C ASN A 194 9.50 19.38 -5.88
N HIS A 195 10.02 19.54 -4.66
CA HIS A 195 11.17 18.77 -4.18
C HIS A 195 10.73 17.70 -3.20
N GLY A 196 11.32 16.52 -3.36
CA GLY A 196 11.17 15.44 -2.42
C GLY A 196 12.50 14.77 -2.09
N ARG A 197 12.48 14.03 -1.00
CA ARG A 197 13.60 13.25 -0.50
C ARG A 197 13.11 11.88 -0.04
N SER A 198 13.85 10.84 -0.38
CA SER A 198 13.61 9.48 0.09
C SER A 198 14.91 8.87 0.58
N GLN A 199 14.92 8.43 1.84
CA GLN A 199 16.07 7.85 2.50
C GLN A 199 15.67 6.56 3.20
N LYS A 200 16.68 5.82 3.63
CA LYS A 200 16.47 4.69 4.53
C LYS A 200 16.02 5.17 5.91
N CYS A 201 14.86 4.68 6.37
CA CYS A 201 14.31 4.96 7.69
C CYS A 201 14.08 3.68 8.51
N GLU A 202 14.05 3.82 9.83
CA GLU A 202 13.83 2.69 10.76
C GLU A 202 12.38 2.19 10.75
N THR A 203 11.39 3.05 10.46
CA THR A 203 9.97 2.67 10.43
C THR A 203 9.68 1.57 9.41
N PHE A 204 10.32 1.60 8.25
CA PHE A 204 10.03 0.69 7.13
C PHE A 204 11.24 -0.11 6.63
N ASP A 205 12.44 0.17 7.15
CA ASP A 205 13.72 -0.37 6.66
C ASP A 205 13.87 -0.27 5.13
N ASN A 206 13.29 0.79 4.54
CA ASN A 206 13.22 0.94 3.09
C ASN A 206 14.58 1.34 2.49
N GLU A 207 14.77 1.00 1.22
CA GLU A 207 15.80 1.63 0.39
C GLU A 207 15.28 2.99 -0.14
N PRO A 208 16.15 3.89 -0.61
CA PRO A 208 15.73 5.08 -1.34
C PRO A 208 14.78 4.71 -2.50
N LEU A 209 13.61 5.36 -2.52
CA LEU A 209 12.52 5.00 -3.43
C LEU A 209 12.76 5.52 -4.85
N CYS A 210 13.46 6.65 -5.01
CA CYS A 210 13.73 7.33 -6.27
C CYS A 210 15.06 6.90 -6.95
N GLY A 211 15.46 5.64 -6.76
CA GLY A 211 16.66 5.06 -7.39
C GLY A 211 17.92 5.24 -6.54
N GLU A 212 19.03 5.63 -7.17
CA GLU A 212 20.33 5.78 -6.49
C GLU A 212 20.50 7.11 -5.73
N ASN A 213 19.70 8.11 -6.07
CA ASN A 213 19.74 9.42 -5.42
C ASN A 213 18.72 9.47 -4.28
N GLU A 214 19.00 10.25 -3.24
CA GLU A 214 18.02 10.47 -2.16
C GLU A 214 17.08 11.63 -2.47
N ASP A 215 17.52 12.62 -3.26
CA ASP A 215 16.71 13.77 -3.66
C ASP A 215 16.08 13.56 -5.04
N PHE A 216 14.83 13.99 -5.19
CA PHE A 216 14.09 13.91 -6.44
C PHE A 216 13.24 15.17 -6.69
N ILE A 217 12.96 15.42 -7.98
CA ILE A 217 12.03 16.46 -8.42
C ILE A 217 10.76 15.76 -8.87
N ILE A 218 9.64 16.20 -8.31
CA ILE A 218 8.33 15.63 -8.56
C ILE A 218 7.85 16.08 -9.95
N GLN A 219 7.45 15.12 -10.78
CA GLN A 219 6.79 15.39 -12.05
C GLN A 219 5.27 15.31 -11.88
N PHE A 220 4.76 14.28 -11.21
CA PHE A 220 3.34 14.10 -10.95
C PHE A 220 3.09 13.51 -9.56
N VAL A 221 2.01 13.94 -8.92
CA VAL A 221 1.51 13.38 -7.66
C VAL A 221 0.02 13.09 -7.81
N GLU A 222 -0.37 11.88 -7.45
CA GLU A 222 -1.77 11.46 -7.35
C GLU A 222 -2.04 10.89 -5.96
N ALA A 223 -3.23 11.17 -5.45
CA ALA A 223 -3.75 10.58 -4.21
C ALA A 223 -5.11 9.96 -4.48
N TYR A 224 -5.23 8.67 -4.19
CA TYR A 224 -6.46 7.90 -4.33
C TYR A 224 -6.95 7.45 -2.95
N GLY A 225 -8.23 7.65 -2.68
CA GLY A 225 -8.93 7.00 -1.57
C GLY A 225 -9.80 5.86 -2.07
N PHE A 226 -10.31 5.05 -1.16
CA PHE A 226 -11.19 3.93 -1.46
C PHE A 226 -12.55 4.19 -0.82
N ARG A 227 -13.61 4.20 -1.61
CA ARG A 227 -14.97 4.49 -1.10
C ARG A 227 -15.58 3.24 -0.50
N MET A 228 -15.70 3.19 0.83
CA MET A 228 -16.06 2.00 1.63
C MET A 228 -17.54 1.84 1.94
#